data_AF-A0A5B9VZF2-F1
#
_entry.id   AF-A0A5B9VZF2-F1
#
_cell.length_a   1.000
_cell.length_b   1.000
_cell.length_c   1.000
_cell.angle_alpha   90.00
_cell.angle_beta   90.00
_cell.angle_gamma   90.00
#
_symmetry.space_group_name_H-M   'P 1'
#
loop_
_entity.id
_entity.type
_entity.pdbx_description
1 polymer ?
#
loop_
_entity_poly.entity_id
_entity_poly.type
_entity_poly.pdbx_seq_one_letter_code
_entity_poly.pdbx_strand_id
1 'polypeptide(L)'
;MTPQLSELVFPVMTYALDLKDRLDEGEDLDLEAEQRQLMDRLRSETEVRRLADYAGDGSVFLGARYALTCWIDELFIVYSPWADAWKERILELALYGSRDRAWKFWDQAEIALRRPNAPRVATPPGPDALEAFFLCTALGFRGKYLENPAKVRELMEEMRPQVTRTSPWPAPRDLGAGTNVEPLAGRAALGRAIAVYGGLCLALLIVFLILLSALGFLGR
;
A
#
# COMPACT_ATOMS: atom_id res chain seq x y z
N MET A 1 -4.41 -4.53 -6.52
CA MET A 1 -4.69 -5.93 -6.17
C MET A 1 -5.69 -6.41 -7.18
N THR A 2 -5.59 -7.65 -7.68
CA THR A 2 -6.63 -8.21 -8.55
C THR A 2 -7.96 -8.37 -7.80
N PRO A 3 -9.11 -8.25 -8.49
CA PRO A 3 -10.42 -8.44 -7.86
C PRO A 3 -10.55 -9.77 -7.11
N GLN A 4 -10.00 -10.85 -7.68
CA GLN A 4 -10.05 -12.18 -7.09
C GLN A 4 -9.30 -12.25 -5.75
N LEU A 5 -8.13 -11.61 -5.63
CA LEU A 5 -7.42 -11.60 -4.35
C LEU A 5 -8.09 -10.65 -3.35
N SER A 6 -8.64 -9.53 -3.82
CA SER A 6 -9.37 -8.58 -2.98
C SER A 6 -10.63 -9.19 -2.35
N GLU A 7 -11.35 -10.05 -3.08
CA GLU A 7 -12.51 -10.80 -2.59
C GLU A 7 -12.16 -11.73 -1.41
N LEU A 8 -10.90 -12.18 -1.31
CA LEU A 8 -10.40 -12.97 -0.18
C LEU A 8 -9.84 -12.12 0.95
N VAL A 9 -9.12 -11.05 0.63
CA VAL A 9 -8.41 -10.23 1.60
C VAL A 9 -9.35 -9.31 2.36
N PHE A 10 -10.26 -8.62 1.67
CA PHE A 10 -11.10 -7.59 2.28
C PHE A 10 -12.08 -8.13 3.32
N PRO A 11 -12.81 -9.24 3.11
CA PRO A 11 -13.72 -9.75 4.14
C PRO A 11 -13.00 -10.14 5.43
N VAL A 12 -11.76 -10.64 5.33
CA VAL A 12 -10.92 -10.96 6.49
C VAL A 12 -10.53 -9.69 7.24
N MET A 13 -10.03 -8.68 6.52
CA MET A 13 -9.61 -7.41 7.13
C MET A 13 -10.76 -6.66 7.77
N THR A 14 -11.89 -6.53 7.06
CA THR A 14 -13.08 -5.85 7.58
C THR A 14 -13.60 -6.55 8.82
N TYR A 15 -13.68 -7.90 8.82
CA TYR A 15 -14.14 -8.63 9.99
C TYR A 15 -13.21 -8.47 11.20
N ALA A 16 -11.89 -8.52 11.00
CA ALA A 16 -10.93 -8.35 12.09
C ALA A 16 -10.99 -6.94 12.71
N LEU A 17 -11.18 -5.90 11.88
CA LEU A 17 -11.34 -4.53 12.36
C LEU A 17 -12.68 -4.33 13.08
N ASP A 18 -13.79 -4.79 12.50
CA ASP A 18 -15.13 -4.72 13.12
C ASP A 18 -15.17 -5.45 14.47
N LEU A 19 -14.61 -6.68 14.52
CA LEU A 19 -14.47 -7.43 15.75
C LEU A 19 -13.66 -6.65 16.79
N LYS A 20 -12.56 -6.01 16.37
CA LYS A 20 -11.76 -5.21 17.27
C LYS A 20 -12.51 -3.99 17.79
N ASP A 21 -13.24 -3.27 16.95
CA ASP A 21 -14.03 -2.10 17.35
C ASP A 21 -15.10 -2.51 18.38
N ARG A 22 -15.81 -3.62 18.14
CA ARG A 22 -16.80 -4.18 19.07
C ARG A 22 -16.21 -4.58 20.42
N LEU A 23 -14.98 -5.12 20.42
CA LEU A 23 -14.26 -5.42 21.68
C LEU A 23 -13.85 -4.15 22.42
N ASP A 24 -13.43 -3.11 21.71
CA ASP A 24 -13.07 -1.82 22.32
C ASP A 24 -14.30 -1.11 22.89
N GLU A 25 -15.49 -1.35 22.32
CA GLU A 25 -16.79 -0.93 22.86
C GLU A 25 -17.24 -1.76 24.08
N GLY A 26 -16.55 -2.85 24.39
CA GLY A 26 -16.83 -3.70 25.55
C GLY A 26 -17.95 -4.71 25.33
N GLU A 27 -18.25 -5.08 24.07
CA GLU A 27 -19.17 -6.20 23.81
C GLU A 27 -18.65 -7.50 24.43
N ASP A 28 -19.55 -8.26 25.06
CA ASP A 28 -19.24 -9.59 25.60
C ASP A 28 -19.28 -10.62 24.47
N LEU A 29 -18.10 -10.91 23.91
CA LEU A 29 -17.94 -11.79 22.75
C LEU A 29 -17.26 -13.11 23.14
N ASP A 30 -17.71 -14.20 22.53
CA ASP A 30 -17.07 -15.50 22.66
C ASP A 30 -15.81 -15.56 21.78
N LEU A 31 -14.65 -15.51 22.43
CA LEU A 31 -13.35 -15.55 21.75
C LEU A 31 -13.20 -16.77 20.83
N GLU A 32 -13.67 -17.95 21.22
CA GLU A 32 -13.54 -19.16 20.39
C GLU A 32 -14.45 -19.12 19.18
N ALA A 33 -15.67 -18.60 19.35
CA ALA A 33 -16.59 -18.39 18.23
C ALA A 33 -15.99 -17.39 17.22
N GLU A 34 -15.45 -16.27 17.69
CA GLU A 34 -14.88 -15.22 16.86
C GLU A 34 -13.58 -15.65 16.17
N GLN A 35 -12.72 -16.41 16.85
CA GLN A 35 -11.55 -17.02 16.23
C GLN A 35 -11.94 -18.00 15.12
N ARG A 36 -12.99 -18.81 15.32
CA ARG A 36 -13.49 -19.73 14.29
C ARG A 36 -13.96 -18.98 13.05
N GLN A 37 -14.68 -17.87 13.24
CA GLN A 37 -15.14 -17.02 12.14
C GLN A 37 -13.99 -16.40 11.33
N LEU A 38 -12.91 -15.98 12.00
CA LEU A 38 -11.69 -15.51 11.34
C LEU A 38 -10.99 -16.64 10.58
N MET A 39 -10.87 -17.81 11.20
CA MET A 39 -10.25 -18.98 10.57
C MET A 39 -11.02 -19.45 9.34
N ASP A 40 -12.34 -19.48 9.39
CA ASP A 40 -13.19 -19.89 8.27
C ASP A 40 -13.00 -18.96 7.06
N ARG A 41 -12.92 -17.64 7.31
CA ARG A 41 -12.62 -16.64 6.26
C ARG A 41 -11.21 -16.80 5.69
N LEU A 42 -10.21 -17.05 6.55
CA LEU A 42 -8.84 -17.33 6.11
C LEU A 42 -8.72 -18.64 5.32
N ARG A 43 -9.62 -19.61 5.57
CA ARG A 43 -9.54 -20.96 5.00
C ARG A 43 -10.31 -21.14 3.70
N SER A 44 -11.20 -20.23 3.30
CA SER A 44 -11.99 -20.22 2.04
C SER A 44 -11.54 -21.30 1.03
N GLU A 45 -12.07 -22.52 1.18
CA GLU A 45 -11.42 -23.75 0.69
C GLU A 45 -11.36 -23.87 -0.83
N THR A 46 -12.21 -23.12 -1.52
CA THR A 46 -12.37 -23.18 -2.98
C THR A 46 -11.35 -22.32 -3.71
N GLU A 47 -10.92 -21.21 -3.11
CA GLU A 47 -10.03 -20.23 -3.72
C GLU A 47 -8.57 -20.35 -3.25
N VAL A 48 -8.36 -20.82 -2.01
CA VAL A 48 -7.03 -21.14 -1.47
C VAL A 48 -6.25 -22.10 -2.38
N ARG A 49 -6.93 -23.08 -3.00
CA ARG A 49 -6.27 -24.04 -3.91
C ARG A 49 -5.93 -23.46 -5.29
N ARG A 50 -6.50 -22.32 -5.66
CA ARG A 50 -6.40 -21.76 -7.02
C ARG A 50 -5.51 -20.53 -7.10
N LEU A 51 -5.31 -19.81 -5.99
CA LEU A 51 -4.54 -18.56 -5.95
C LEU A 51 -3.27 -18.74 -5.11
N ALA A 52 -2.15 -19.02 -5.78
CA ALA A 52 -0.85 -19.17 -5.14
C ALA A 52 -0.38 -17.88 -4.42
N ASP A 53 -0.79 -16.71 -4.91
CA ASP A 53 -0.54 -15.42 -4.24
C ASP A 53 -1.27 -15.34 -2.88
N TYR A 54 -2.40 -16.03 -2.72
CA TYR A 54 -3.11 -16.10 -1.44
C TYR A 54 -2.56 -17.19 -0.52
N ALA A 55 -2.46 -18.43 -1.03
CA ALA A 55 -2.16 -19.60 -0.21
C ALA A 55 -0.66 -19.89 -0.04
N GLY A 56 0.17 -19.33 -0.90
CA GLY A 56 1.59 -19.67 -1.03
C GLY A 56 1.85 -20.76 -2.06
N ASP A 57 3.12 -21.14 -2.19
CA ASP A 57 3.59 -22.18 -3.10
C ASP A 57 3.68 -23.57 -2.42
N GLY A 58 3.24 -23.68 -1.16
CA GLY A 58 3.34 -24.91 -0.37
C GLY A 58 4.75 -25.24 0.12
N SER A 59 5.70 -24.33 -0.05
CA SER A 59 7.11 -24.50 0.32
C SER A 59 7.67 -23.24 0.98
N VAL A 60 8.35 -22.39 0.21
CA VAL A 60 9.12 -21.24 0.68
C VAL A 60 8.21 -20.03 0.90
N PHE A 61 7.23 -19.83 0.02
CA PHE A 61 6.31 -18.70 0.10
C PHE A 61 4.95 -19.12 0.67
N LEU A 62 4.46 -18.38 1.66
CA LEU A 62 3.26 -18.70 2.44
C LEU A 62 2.02 -17.87 2.05
N GLY A 63 2.17 -16.92 1.11
CA GLY A 63 1.05 -16.16 0.54
C GLY A 63 0.49 -15.05 1.42
N ALA A 64 -0.47 -14.31 0.85
CA ALA A 64 -1.20 -13.25 1.53
C ALA A 64 -1.96 -13.75 2.77
N ARG A 65 -2.41 -15.01 2.79
CA ARG A 65 -3.07 -15.60 3.97
C ARG A 65 -2.16 -15.55 5.18
N TYR A 66 -0.86 -15.84 5.01
CA TYR A 66 0.09 -15.76 6.11
C TYR A 66 0.27 -14.32 6.61
N ALA A 67 0.32 -13.35 5.69
CA ALA A 67 0.40 -11.92 6.04
C ALA A 67 -0.82 -11.49 6.89
N LEU A 68 -2.01 -11.91 6.51
CA LEU A 68 -3.26 -11.65 7.24
C LEU A 68 -3.25 -12.31 8.62
N THR A 69 -2.84 -13.58 8.70
CA THR A 69 -2.72 -14.30 9.97
C THR A 69 -1.78 -13.58 10.94
N CYS A 70 -0.60 -13.16 10.47
CA CYS A 70 0.36 -12.40 11.28
C CYS A 70 -0.24 -11.08 11.80
N TRP A 71 -0.93 -10.35 10.92
CA TRP A 71 -1.52 -9.06 11.27
C TRP A 71 -2.68 -9.20 12.27
N ILE A 72 -3.57 -10.17 12.07
CA ILE A 72 -4.66 -10.45 13.01
C ILE A 72 -4.10 -10.81 14.38
N ASP A 73 -3.10 -11.69 14.43
CA ASP A 73 -2.49 -12.07 15.70
C ASP A 73 -1.87 -10.87 16.42
N GLU A 74 -1.15 -10.01 15.70
CA GLU A 74 -0.59 -8.80 16.31
C GLU A 74 -1.68 -7.81 16.73
N LEU A 75 -2.74 -7.66 15.93
CA LEU A 75 -3.88 -6.78 16.21
C LEU A 75 -4.49 -7.11 17.57
N PHE A 76 -4.82 -8.38 17.82
CA PHE A 76 -5.45 -8.80 19.07
C PHE A 76 -4.45 -8.92 20.23
N ILE A 77 -3.18 -9.25 19.97
CA ILE A 77 -2.17 -9.35 21.03
C ILE A 77 -1.75 -7.99 21.57
N VAL A 78 -1.64 -6.98 20.71
CA VAL A 78 -1.08 -5.66 21.09
C VAL A 78 -2.19 -4.67 21.42
N TYR A 79 -3.30 -4.72 20.69
CA TYR A 79 -4.26 -3.63 20.70
C TYR A 79 -5.63 -4.01 21.25
N SER A 80 -5.85 -5.21 21.79
CA SER A 80 -7.19 -5.64 22.27
C SER A 80 -7.18 -6.12 23.73
N PRO A 81 -8.34 -6.11 24.42
CA PRO A 81 -8.47 -6.69 25.76
C PRO A 81 -8.24 -8.20 25.79
N TRP A 82 -8.30 -8.87 24.64
CA TRP A 82 -8.01 -10.30 24.52
C TRP A 82 -6.54 -10.65 24.49
N ALA A 83 -5.62 -9.70 24.66
CA ALA A 83 -4.19 -9.89 24.49
C ALA A 83 -3.63 -11.19 25.10
N ASP A 84 -3.93 -11.47 26.37
CA ASP A 84 -3.38 -12.65 27.05
C ASP A 84 -4.07 -13.94 26.62
N ALA A 85 -5.40 -13.96 26.51
CA ALA A 85 -6.14 -15.11 26.01
C ALA A 85 -5.78 -15.45 24.55
N TRP A 86 -5.51 -14.44 23.73
CA TRP A 86 -5.13 -14.61 22.33
C TRP A 86 -3.71 -15.19 22.18
N LYS A 87 -2.75 -14.76 23.02
CA LYS A 87 -1.38 -15.30 23.02
C LYS A 87 -1.36 -16.82 23.18
N GLU A 88 -2.29 -17.40 23.93
CA GLU A 88 -2.34 -18.86 24.14
C GLU A 88 -2.76 -19.62 22.86
N ARG A 89 -3.53 -18.98 21.99
CA ARG A 89 -4.19 -19.58 20.82
C ARG A 89 -4.11 -18.68 19.59
N ILE A 90 -2.89 -18.29 19.26
CA ILE A 90 -2.62 -17.49 18.06
C ILE A 90 -2.99 -18.28 16.80
N LEU A 91 -3.51 -17.57 15.80
CA LEU A 91 -3.93 -18.16 14.53
C LEU A 91 -2.75 -18.72 13.74
N GLU A 92 -1.56 -18.12 13.85
CA GLU A 92 -0.34 -18.63 13.24
C GLU A 92 -0.05 -20.07 13.66
N LEU A 93 -0.19 -20.37 14.96
CA LEU A 93 0.02 -21.71 15.47
C LEU A 93 -1.02 -22.68 14.91
N ALA A 94 -2.30 -22.26 14.88
CA ALA A 94 -3.40 -23.09 14.40
C ALA A 94 -3.37 -23.37 12.89
N LEU A 95 -2.81 -22.46 12.09
CA LEU A 95 -2.80 -22.55 10.62
C LEU A 95 -1.45 -23.01 10.05
N TYR A 96 -0.35 -22.68 10.70
CA TYR A 96 1.01 -22.87 10.19
C TYR A 96 1.93 -23.64 11.15
N GLY A 97 1.51 -23.90 12.39
CA GLY A 97 2.30 -24.65 13.36
C GLY A 97 3.55 -23.90 13.87
N SER A 98 3.65 -22.59 13.64
CA SER A 98 4.78 -21.74 14.05
C SER A 98 4.35 -20.61 14.97
N ARG A 99 5.34 -19.95 15.60
CA ARG A 99 5.15 -18.75 16.45
C ARG A 99 6.12 -17.63 16.07
N ASP A 100 6.50 -17.58 14.80
CA ASP A 100 7.56 -16.74 14.25
C ASP A 100 7.01 -15.54 13.47
N ARG A 101 5.69 -15.25 13.54
CA ARG A 101 5.01 -14.18 12.78
C ARG A 101 5.76 -12.86 12.77
N ALA A 102 6.32 -12.45 13.91
CA ALA A 102 7.00 -11.17 14.06
C ALA A 102 8.20 -11.03 13.11
N TRP A 103 8.93 -12.13 12.88
CA TRP A 103 10.11 -12.15 12.02
C TRP A 103 9.74 -12.58 10.60
N LYS A 104 9.03 -13.69 10.50
CA LYS A 104 8.74 -14.39 9.26
C LYS A 104 7.79 -13.61 8.36
N PHE A 105 6.95 -12.71 8.90
CA PHE A 105 6.17 -11.78 8.07
C PHE A 105 7.08 -11.00 7.11
N TRP A 106 8.16 -10.42 7.63
CA TRP A 106 9.07 -9.58 6.85
C TRP A 106 9.89 -10.39 5.86
N ASP A 107 10.28 -11.62 6.23
CA ASP A 107 10.97 -12.53 5.32
C ASP A 107 10.07 -12.92 4.13
N GLN A 108 8.76 -13.12 4.39
CA GLN A 108 7.77 -13.40 3.35
C GLN A 108 7.46 -12.17 2.47
N ALA A 109 7.42 -10.97 3.07
CA ALA A 109 7.28 -9.71 2.32
C ALA A 109 8.48 -9.50 1.38
N GLU A 110 9.70 -9.79 1.83
CA GLU A 110 10.91 -9.71 1.01
C GLU A 110 10.89 -10.71 -0.15
N ILE A 111 10.40 -11.94 0.06
CA ILE A 111 10.19 -12.92 -1.02
C ILE A 111 9.20 -12.39 -2.06
N ALA A 112 8.08 -11.79 -1.61
CA ALA A 112 7.09 -11.18 -2.49
C ALA A 112 7.67 -9.98 -3.27
N LEU A 113 8.47 -9.15 -2.60
CA LEU A 113 9.08 -7.95 -3.17
C LEU A 113 10.16 -8.26 -4.23
N ARG A 114 10.93 -9.33 -4.04
CA ARG A 114 12.04 -9.70 -4.94
C ARG A 114 11.60 -10.43 -6.21
N ARG A 115 10.32 -10.78 -6.36
CA ARG A 115 9.80 -11.54 -7.52
C ARG A 115 8.63 -10.86 -8.27
N PRO A 116 8.63 -9.53 -8.51
CA PRO A 116 7.45 -8.83 -9.04
C PRO A 116 7.10 -9.20 -10.50
N ASN A 117 8.01 -9.85 -11.23
CA ASN A 117 7.92 -10.15 -12.67
C ASN A 117 8.07 -11.65 -13.01
N ALA A 118 7.92 -12.57 -12.06
CA ALA A 118 7.94 -14.00 -12.37
C ALA A 118 6.77 -14.35 -13.33
N PRO A 119 6.98 -15.15 -14.39
CA PRO A 119 5.91 -15.53 -15.31
C PRO A 119 4.75 -16.18 -14.54
N ARG A 120 3.54 -15.61 -14.64
CA ARG A 120 2.31 -16.05 -13.94
C ARG A 120 2.01 -17.56 -14.07
N VAL A 121 2.56 -18.19 -15.11
CA VAL A 121 2.32 -19.59 -15.48
C VAL A 121 3.31 -20.56 -14.83
N ALA A 122 4.46 -20.09 -14.33
CA ALA A 122 5.54 -21.01 -13.92
C ALA A 122 5.99 -20.89 -12.45
N THR A 123 5.88 -19.73 -11.78
CA THR A 123 6.30 -19.65 -10.35
C THR A 123 5.70 -18.43 -9.64
N PRO A 124 4.98 -18.60 -8.51
CA PRO A 124 4.61 -17.51 -7.60
C PRO A 124 5.83 -16.83 -6.96
N PRO A 125 5.72 -15.61 -6.38
CA PRO A 125 4.52 -14.78 -6.18
C PRO A 125 4.39 -13.58 -7.14
N GLY A 126 3.15 -13.21 -7.45
CA GLY A 126 2.79 -11.96 -8.14
C GLY A 126 2.65 -10.77 -7.19
N PRO A 127 2.53 -9.54 -7.75
CA PRO A 127 2.45 -8.31 -6.95
C PRO A 127 1.22 -8.23 -6.05
N ASP A 128 0.16 -8.99 -6.33
CA ASP A 128 -1.08 -8.93 -5.54
C ASP A 128 -0.84 -9.38 -4.09
N ALA A 129 0.01 -10.40 -3.87
CA ALA A 129 0.37 -10.83 -2.52
C ALA A 129 1.13 -9.75 -1.76
N LEU A 130 2.06 -9.05 -2.44
CA LEU A 130 2.82 -7.93 -1.87
C LEU A 130 1.89 -6.80 -1.41
N GLU A 131 0.80 -6.54 -2.14
CA GLU A 131 -0.20 -5.56 -1.72
C GLU A 131 -0.85 -5.93 -0.38
N ALA A 132 -1.10 -7.22 -0.11
CA ALA A 132 -1.62 -7.65 1.19
C ALA A 132 -0.63 -7.40 2.33
N PHE A 133 0.67 -7.66 2.13
CA PHE A 133 1.72 -7.31 3.09
C PHE A 133 1.74 -5.79 3.35
N PHE A 134 1.72 -4.99 2.27
CA PHE A 134 1.67 -3.54 2.35
C PHE A 134 0.46 -3.05 3.15
N LEU A 135 -0.73 -3.59 2.88
CA LEU A 135 -1.96 -3.25 3.60
C LEU A 135 -1.88 -3.63 5.08
N CYS A 136 -1.42 -4.84 5.42
CA CYS A 136 -1.21 -5.26 6.82
C CYS A 136 -0.27 -4.29 7.56
N THR A 137 0.82 -3.86 6.92
CA THR A 137 1.75 -2.88 7.50
C THR A 137 1.11 -1.49 7.65
N ALA A 138 0.38 -1.03 6.64
CA ALA A 138 -0.35 0.24 6.68
C ALA A 138 -1.40 0.26 7.81
N LEU A 139 -2.04 -0.89 8.07
CA LEU A 139 -3.01 -1.11 9.14
C LEU A 139 -2.37 -1.45 10.50
N GLY A 140 -1.07 -1.19 10.66
CA GLY A 140 -0.43 -1.19 11.97
C GLY A 140 0.50 -2.35 12.27
N PHE A 141 0.64 -3.36 11.40
CA PHE A 141 1.61 -4.43 11.64
C PHE A 141 3.05 -3.89 11.71
N ARG A 142 3.81 -4.31 12.72
CA ARG A 142 5.22 -3.97 12.95
C ARG A 142 6.09 -5.21 13.12
N GLY A 143 5.59 -6.28 13.74
CA GLY A 143 6.36 -7.49 14.02
C GLY A 143 7.67 -7.18 14.77
N LYS A 144 8.79 -7.74 14.29
CA LYS A 144 10.13 -7.54 14.86
C LYS A 144 10.60 -6.08 14.89
N TYR A 145 9.95 -5.19 14.14
CA TYR A 145 10.30 -3.77 14.06
C TYR A 145 9.37 -2.87 14.88
N LEU A 146 8.66 -3.43 15.88
CA LEU A 146 7.80 -2.65 16.79
C LEU A 146 8.52 -1.43 17.40
N GLU A 147 9.76 -1.61 17.83
CA GLU A 147 10.60 -0.54 18.41
C GLU A 147 11.39 0.26 17.37
N ASN A 148 11.27 -0.08 16.07
CA ASN A 148 11.99 0.58 14.99
C ASN A 148 11.04 1.03 13.87
N PRO A 149 10.22 2.08 14.11
CA PRO A 149 9.27 2.59 13.12
C PRO A 149 9.95 3.18 11.88
N ALA A 150 11.23 3.59 11.98
CA ALA A 150 11.99 4.06 10.82
C ALA A 150 12.22 2.94 9.81
N LYS A 151 12.57 1.72 10.28
CA LYS A 151 12.75 0.57 9.41
C LYS A 151 11.44 0.15 8.73
N VAL A 152 10.32 0.21 9.44
CA VAL A 152 9.00 -0.05 8.86
C VAL A 152 8.69 0.93 7.72
N ARG A 153 8.96 2.23 7.92
CA ARG A 153 8.77 3.24 6.86
C ARG A 153 9.65 2.98 5.65
N GLU A 154 10.92 2.66 5.86
CA GLU A 154 11.86 2.30 4.79
C GLU A 154 11.32 1.14 3.93
N LEU A 155 10.88 0.05 4.58
CA LEU A 155 10.31 -1.11 3.89
C LEU A 155 9.00 -0.78 3.16
N MET A 156 8.14 0.06 3.74
CA MET A 156 6.93 0.53 3.06
C MET A 156 7.24 1.34 1.81
N GLU A 157 8.25 2.21 1.83
CA GLU A 157 8.68 2.95 0.65
C GLU A 157 9.31 2.04 -0.42
N GLU A 158 9.95 0.95 -0.02
CA GLU A 158 10.48 -0.06 -0.96
C GLU A 158 9.34 -0.85 -1.65
N MET A 159 8.29 -1.20 -0.90
CA MET A 159 7.11 -1.90 -1.45
C MET A 159 6.24 -0.99 -2.33
N ARG A 160 6.16 0.31 -2.00
CA ARG A 160 5.22 1.27 -2.61
C ARG A 160 5.22 1.23 -4.15
N PRO A 161 6.35 1.34 -4.88
CA PRO A 161 6.35 1.38 -6.34
C PRO A 161 5.77 0.13 -7.00
N GLN A 162 5.90 -1.04 -6.36
CA GLN A 162 5.39 -2.31 -6.87
C GLN A 162 3.87 -2.46 -6.65
N VAL A 163 3.37 -1.86 -5.57
CA VAL A 163 1.94 -1.87 -5.18
C VAL A 163 1.16 -0.79 -5.94
N THR A 164 1.75 0.38 -6.16
CA THR A 164 1.14 1.46 -6.93
C THR A 164 1.30 1.19 -8.43
N ARG A 165 0.50 0.27 -8.98
CA ARG A 165 0.31 0.20 -10.43
C ARG A 165 -0.46 1.44 -10.87
N THR A 166 0.18 2.27 -11.70
CA THR A 166 -0.49 3.36 -12.40
C THR A 166 -1.41 2.74 -13.45
N SER A 167 -2.66 2.41 -13.07
CA SER A 167 -3.69 2.16 -14.07
C SER A 167 -3.95 3.51 -14.74
N PRO A 168 -3.92 3.63 -16.08
CA PRO A 168 -4.40 4.83 -16.74
C PRO A 168 -5.85 5.00 -16.32
N TRP A 169 -6.13 5.99 -15.47
CA TRP A 169 -7.49 6.37 -15.10
C TRP A 169 -8.09 7.07 -16.32
N PRO A 170 -9.02 6.45 -17.06
CA PRO A 170 -9.72 7.18 -18.10
C PRO A 170 -10.55 8.23 -17.37
N ALA A 171 -10.24 9.51 -17.59
CA ALA A 171 -11.08 10.58 -17.08
C ALA A 171 -12.53 10.29 -17.51
N PRO A 172 -13.53 10.39 -16.61
CA PRO A 172 -14.93 10.25 -16.99
C PRO A 172 -15.20 11.11 -18.21
N ARG A 173 -15.96 10.57 -19.19
CA ARG A 173 -16.38 11.36 -20.34
C ARG A 173 -17.06 12.59 -19.80
N ASP A 174 -16.56 13.76 -20.20
CA ASP A 174 -17.17 15.04 -19.85
C ASP A 174 -18.64 14.96 -20.26
N LEU A 175 -19.54 15.02 -19.28
CA LEU A 175 -20.99 14.87 -19.52
C LEU A 175 -21.56 16.09 -20.25
N GLY A 176 -20.72 17.07 -20.60
CA GLY A 176 -21.14 18.29 -21.26
C GLY A 176 -22.11 19.09 -20.39
N ALA A 177 -22.11 18.85 -19.07
CA ALA A 177 -22.88 19.64 -18.13
C ALA A 177 -22.34 21.06 -18.23
N GLY A 178 -23.15 21.97 -18.79
CA GLY A 178 -22.80 23.38 -18.87
C GLY A 178 -22.58 23.91 -17.46
N THR A 179 -21.32 23.99 -17.05
CA THR A 179 -20.97 24.61 -15.79
C THR A 179 -21.13 26.11 -15.99
N ASN A 180 -21.92 26.76 -15.14
CA ASN A 180 -22.02 28.24 -15.11
C ASN A 180 -20.76 28.90 -14.53
N VAL A 181 -19.64 28.17 -14.54
CA VAL A 181 -18.36 28.59 -13.98
C VAL A 181 -17.47 28.97 -15.14
N GLU A 182 -17.12 30.24 -15.22
CA GLU A 182 -16.23 30.76 -16.23
C GLU A 182 -14.89 29.99 -16.20
N PRO A 183 -14.38 29.49 -17.34
CA PRO A 183 -13.18 28.66 -17.35
C PRO A 183 -12.01 29.37 -16.69
N LEU A 184 -11.37 28.73 -15.71
CA LEU A 184 -10.20 29.28 -15.02
C LEU A 184 -9.02 29.37 -16.01
N ALA A 185 -8.88 30.51 -16.68
CA ALA A 185 -7.86 30.77 -17.69
C ALA A 185 -6.46 31.04 -17.11
N GLY A 186 -6.21 30.69 -15.85
CA GLY A 186 -4.99 31.04 -15.12
C GLY A 186 -3.71 30.58 -15.82
N ARG A 187 -3.70 29.36 -16.40
CA ARG A 187 -2.55 28.85 -17.16
C ARG A 187 -2.29 29.64 -18.45
N ALA A 188 -3.34 30.01 -19.16
CA ALA A 188 -3.23 30.80 -20.39
C ALA A 188 -2.83 32.26 -20.10
N ALA A 189 -3.36 32.84 -19.01
CA ALA A 189 -2.99 34.16 -18.54
C ALA A 189 -1.51 34.22 -18.10
N LEU A 190 -1.04 33.23 -17.35
CA LEU A 190 0.35 33.10 -16.94
C LEU A 190 1.28 32.92 -18.15
N GLY A 191 0.91 32.08 -19.11
CA GLY A 191 1.69 31.89 -20.34
C GLY A 191 1.86 33.19 -21.14
N ARG A 192 0.78 33.98 -21.27
CA ARG A 192 0.85 35.31 -21.91
C ARG A 192 1.72 36.29 -21.13
N ALA A 193 1.62 36.31 -19.80
CA ALA A 193 2.44 37.18 -18.96
C ALA A 193 3.93 36.84 -19.10
N ILE A 194 4.30 35.56 -19.06
CA ILE A 194 5.69 35.11 -19.24
C ILE A 194 6.22 35.54 -20.61
N ALA A 195 5.45 35.37 -21.68
CA ALA A 195 5.87 35.77 -23.02
C ALA A 195 6.14 37.28 -23.13
N VAL A 196 5.22 38.10 -22.58
CA VAL A 196 5.33 39.57 -22.66
C VAL A 196 6.46 40.09 -21.78
N TYR A 197 6.48 39.75 -20.49
CA TYR A 197 7.48 40.26 -19.56
C TYR A 197 8.86 39.64 -19.80
N GLY A 198 8.91 38.35 -20.16
CA GLY A 198 10.15 37.67 -20.52
C GLY A 198 10.77 38.25 -21.79
N GLY A 199 9.96 38.51 -22.82
CA GLY A 199 10.41 39.18 -24.04
C GLY A 199 10.94 40.60 -23.79
N LEU A 200 10.23 41.37 -22.96
CA LEU A 200 10.65 42.72 -22.59
C LEU A 200 12.00 42.71 -21.83
N CYS A 201 12.16 41.84 -20.84
CA CYS A 201 13.42 41.68 -20.11
C CYS A 201 14.57 41.30 -21.03
N LEU A 202 14.34 40.37 -21.97
CA LEU A 202 15.36 39.95 -22.92
C LEU A 202 15.78 41.10 -23.84
N ALA A 203 14.82 41.89 -24.34
CA ALA A 203 15.10 43.05 -25.18
C ALA A 203 15.93 44.10 -24.43
N LEU A 204 15.56 44.41 -23.17
CA LEU A 204 16.32 45.34 -22.32
C LEU A 204 17.74 44.85 -22.06
N LEU A 205 17.90 43.54 -21.83
CA LEU A 205 19.22 42.93 -21.61
C LEU A 205 20.10 43.01 -22.86
N ILE A 206 19.53 42.79 -24.05
CA ILE A 206 20.24 42.95 -25.33
C ILE A 206 20.69 44.41 -25.52
N VAL A 207 19.79 45.38 -25.30
CA VAL A 207 20.14 46.81 -25.42
C VAL A 207 21.23 47.19 -24.42
N PHE A 208 21.14 46.71 -23.18
CA PHE A 208 22.16 46.95 -22.16
C PHE A 208 23.53 46.37 -22.53
N LEU A 209 23.57 45.14 -23.07
CA LEU A 209 24.81 44.52 -23.55
C LEU A 209 25.41 45.30 -24.73
N ILE A 210 24.58 45.79 -25.66
CA ILE A 210 25.04 46.63 -26.77
C ILE A 210 25.67 47.92 -26.22
N LEU A 211 25.01 48.60 -25.29
CA LEU A 211 25.53 49.82 -24.67
C LEU A 211 26.86 49.57 -23.94
N LEU A 212 26.96 48.49 -23.15
CA LEU A 212 28.20 48.09 -22.50
C LEU A 212 29.32 47.82 -23.51
N SER A 213 29.02 47.14 -24.62
CA SER A 213 30.01 46.88 -25.67
C SER A 213 30.49 48.17 -26.34
N ALA A 214 29.60 49.14 -26.58
CA ALA A 214 29.94 50.43 -27.17
C ALA A 214 30.77 51.31 -26.22
N LEU A 215 30.44 51.33 -24.92
CA LEU A 215 31.20 52.03 -23.88
C LEU A 215 32.58 51.38 -23.65
N GLY A 216 32.67 50.05 -23.71
CA GLY A 216 33.93 49.32 -23.63
C GLY A 216 34.84 49.52 -24.86
N PHE A 217 34.25 49.85 -26.02
CA PHE A 217 34.99 50.18 -27.24
C PHE A 217 35.52 51.62 -27.26
N LEU A 218 34.86 52.56 -26.56
CA LEU A 218 35.35 53.93 -26.40
C LEU A 218 36.45 54.07 -25.31
N GLY A 219 36.64 53.05 -24.47
CA GLY A 219 37.61 53.04 -23.37
C GLY A 219 38.96 52.38 -23.68
N ARG A 220 39.20 51.97 -24.94
CA ARG A 220 40.48 51.44 -25.44
C ARG A 220 41.00 52.33 -26.56
#